data_AF-A0A0J1FPC3-F1
#
_entry.id   AF-A0A0J1FPC3-F1
#
_cell.length_a   1.000
_cell.length_b   1.000
_cell.length_c   1.000
_cell.angle_alpha   90.00
_cell.angle_beta   90.00
_cell.angle_gamma   90.00
#
_symmetry.space_group_name_H-M   'P 1'
#
loop_
_entity.id
_entity.type
_entity.pdbx_description
1 polymer ?
#
loop_
_entity_poly.entity_id
_entity_poly.type
_entity_poly.pdbx_seq_one_letter_code
_entity_poly.pdbx_strand_id
1 'polypeptide(L)'
;MIRQIMMGKTHIAIGLAAATFTAPMLRWPGLDNGLLTFAVSAGAVVLGSLAPDLDQPGSTATKEIAGPFGKSRIAAMLGGAAAIYISDKINLKFNGYDFRLAIMVIGIILLIMAFIKHRGITHSLIGIIAAWYAFNTLQGLTIYKHYIGIPIVEPFMVGYIVHIAADFFSGGIAPLYPFVKKRIKFPVSIKTGGILDKLLIRYLALFLAIVRMLNMSNKLMAFVVRKG
;
A
#
# COMPACT_ATOMS: atom_id res chain seq x y z
N MET A 1 -20.82 -1.89 -21.54
CA MET A 1 -19.42 -1.41 -21.60
C MET A 1 -18.58 -2.27 -20.65
N ILE A 2 -17.65 -3.06 -21.18
CA ILE A 2 -16.77 -3.94 -20.39
C ILE A 2 -15.85 -3.03 -19.56
N ARG A 3 -15.92 -3.16 -18.24
CA ARG A 3 -15.13 -2.38 -17.28
C ARG A 3 -13.66 -2.79 -17.41
N GLN A 4 -12.78 -1.88 -17.80
CA GLN A 4 -11.35 -2.10 -17.64
C GLN A 4 -10.98 -1.82 -16.18
N ILE A 5 -10.62 -2.87 -15.46
CA ILE A 5 -10.01 -2.79 -14.13
C ILE A 5 -8.51 -2.93 -14.39
N MET A 6 -7.72 -1.96 -13.93
CA MET A 6 -6.27 -2.02 -14.02
C MET A 6 -5.74 -3.21 -13.20
N MET A 7 -4.60 -3.76 -13.59
CA MET A 7 -4.00 -4.87 -12.84
C MET A 7 -3.26 -4.33 -11.63
N GLY A 8 -3.36 -5.02 -10.48
CA GLY A 8 -2.63 -4.63 -9.26
C GLY A 8 -1.10 -4.51 -9.45
N LYS A 9 -0.51 -5.33 -10.33
CA LYS A 9 0.92 -5.22 -10.71
C LYS A 9 1.24 -3.89 -11.42
N THR A 10 0.31 -3.37 -12.22
CA THR A 10 0.44 -2.07 -12.88
C THR A 10 0.38 -0.95 -11.84
N HIS A 11 -0.53 -1.02 -10.85
CA HIS A 11 -0.59 -0.05 -9.76
C HIS A 11 0.69 -0.01 -8.93
N ILE A 12 1.22 -1.17 -8.54
CA ILE A 12 2.51 -1.28 -7.85
C ILE A 12 3.62 -0.60 -8.66
N ALA A 13 3.68 -0.89 -9.97
CA ALA A 13 4.78 -0.41 -10.79
C ALA A 13 4.73 1.11 -11.01
N ILE A 14 3.54 1.67 -11.26
CA ILE A 14 3.36 3.13 -11.39
C ILE A 14 3.58 3.80 -10.02
N GLY A 15 3.12 3.19 -8.92
CA GLY A 15 3.34 3.70 -7.56
C GLY A 15 4.83 3.78 -7.21
N LEU A 16 5.60 2.73 -7.46
CA LEU A 16 7.06 2.72 -7.24
C LEU A 16 7.79 3.73 -8.15
N ALA A 17 7.40 3.84 -9.42
CA ALA A 17 7.95 4.85 -10.32
C ALA A 17 7.65 6.28 -9.85
N ALA A 18 6.40 6.58 -9.48
CA ALA A 18 6.00 7.88 -8.96
C ALA A 18 6.70 8.22 -7.64
N ALA A 19 6.89 7.23 -6.77
CA ALA A 19 7.64 7.40 -5.53
C ALA A 19 9.08 7.81 -5.84
N THR A 20 9.78 7.18 -6.80
CA THR A 20 11.15 7.59 -7.14
C THR A 20 11.24 9.02 -7.66
N PHE A 21 10.26 9.46 -8.43
CA PHE A 21 10.21 10.81 -8.97
C PHE A 21 9.91 11.86 -7.90
N THR A 22 9.00 11.55 -6.97
CA THR A 22 8.59 12.46 -5.89
C THR A 22 9.53 12.42 -4.68
N ALA A 23 10.42 11.43 -4.63
CA ALA A 23 11.34 11.21 -3.52
C ALA A 23 12.14 12.45 -3.09
N PRO A 24 12.76 13.21 -4.02
CA PRO A 24 13.56 14.38 -3.64
C PRO A 24 12.67 15.52 -3.10
N MET A 25 11.44 15.61 -3.59
CA MET A 25 10.48 16.66 -3.22
C MET A 25 9.88 16.40 -1.83
N LEU A 26 9.58 15.14 -1.53
CA LEU A 26 8.96 14.71 -0.28
C LEU A 26 9.97 14.35 0.81
N ARG A 27 11.27 14.58 0.57
CA ARG A 27 12.38 14.15 1.44
C ARG A 27 12.25 12.67 1.82
N TRP A 28 11.92 11.83 0.85
CA TRP A 28 11.63 10.43 1.08
C TRP A 28 12.85 9.74 1.72
N PRO A 29 12.74 9.23 2.97
CA PRO A 29 13.84 8.55 3.63
C PRO A 29 14.36 7.31 2.88
N GLY A 30 13.59 6.70 1.98
CA GLY A 30 13.97 5.46 1.31
C GLY A 30 15.15 5.58 0.33
N LEU A 31 15.21 6.63 -0.49
CA LEU A 31 16.26 6.76 -1.51
C LEU A 31 17.63 7.17 -0.94
N ASP A 32 17.60 7.75 0.25
CA ASP A 32 18.68 8.55 0.79
C ASP A 32 19.46 7.85 1.90
N ASN A 33 18.88 6.77 2.44
CA ASN A 33 19.34 6.05 3.63
C ASN A 33 19.76 4.59 3.29
N GLY A 34 20.07 3.82 4.32
CA GLY A 34 20.52 2.42 4.19
C GLY A 34 19.53 1.52 3.45
N LEU A 35 20.01 0.36 2.99
CA LEU A 35 19.23 -0.63 2.25
C LEU A 35 17.92 -1.02 2.96
N LEU A 36 17.95 -1.13 4.29
CA LEU A 36 16.77 -1.42 5.10
C LEU A 36 15.70 -0.33 4.98
N THR A 37 16.08 0.95 5.08
CA THR A 37 15.15 2.08 4.94
C THR A 37 14.53 2.13 3.55
N PHE A 38 15.34 1.87 2.51
CA PHE A 38 14.86 1.74 1.14
C PHE A 38 13.84 0.61 1.00
N ALA A 39 14.14 -0.58 1.53
CA ALA A 39 13.27 -1.74 1.44
C ALA A 39 11.93 -1.53 2.17
N VAL A 40 11.96 -1.02 3.41
CA VAL A 40 10.76 -0.71 4.21
C VAL A 40 9.91 0.35 3.50
N SER A 41 10.56 1.39 2.98
CA SER A 41 9.92 2.44 2.21
C SER A 41 9.26 1.92 0.92
N ALA A 42 9.97 1.14 0.12
CA ALA A 42 9.44 0.55 -1.10
C ALA A 42 8.27 -0.40 -0.79
N GLY A 43 8.37 -1.17 0.31
CA GLY A 43 7.28 -1.99 0.83
C GLY A 43 6.04 -1.15 1.19
N ALA A 44 6.22 0.01 1.82
CA ALA A 44 5.13 0.93 2.11
C ALA A 44 4.44 1.45 0.83
N VAL A 45 5.21 1.79 -0.22
CA VAL A 45 4.65 2.16 -1.54
C VAL A 45 3.83 1.02 -2.13
N VAL A 46 4.33 -0.22 -2.08
CA VAL A 46 3.62 -1.42 -2.57
C VAL A 46 2.30 -1.59 -1.82
N LEU A 47 2.33 -1.49 -0.49
CA LEU A 47 1.13 -1.58 0.34
C LEU A 47 0.12 -0.47 0.00
N GLY A 48 0.58 0.77 -0.14
CA GLY A 48 -0.27 1.90 -0.54
C GLY A 48 -0.88 1.72 -1.92
N SER A 49 -0.10 1.21 -2.87
CA SER A 49 -0.55 0.95 -4.26
C SER A 49 -1.56 -0.19 -4.37
N LEU A 50 -1.68 -1.04 -3.35
CA LEU A 50 -2.63 -2.15 -3.31
C LEU A 50 -3.81 -1.90 -2.36
N ALA A 51 -3.67 -0.97 -1.42
CA ALA A 51 -4.66 -0.73 -0.38
C ALA A 51 -6.06 -0.41 -0.93
N PRO A 52 -6.23 0.38 -2.00
CA PRO A 52 -7.56 0.61 -2.54
C PRO A 52 -8.20 -0.66 -3.13
N ASP A 53 -7.42 -1.52 -3.79
CA ASP A 53 -7.93 -2.78 -4.38
C ASP A 53 -8.33 -3.85 -3.35
N LEU A 54 -8.05 -3.63 -2.06
CA LEU A 54 -8.56 -4.48 -0.98
C LEU A 54 -10.10 -4.42 -0.87
N ASP A 55 -10.72 -3.35 -1.37
CA ASP A 55 -12.18 -3.21 -1.39
C ASP A 55 -12.87 -3.91 -2.58
N GLN A 56 -12.08 -4.49 -3.51
CA GLN A 56 -12.59 -5.15 -4.70
C GLN A 56 -12.78 -6.66 -4.46
N PRO A 57 -14.02 -7.19 -4.60
CA PRO A 57 -14.25 -8.62 -4.42
C PRO A 57 -13.47 -9.43 -5.46
N GLY A 58 -12.62 -10.33 -4.97
CA GLY A 58 -11.84 -11.25 -5.81
C GLY A 58 -10.46 -10.75 -6.22
N SER A 59 -9.97 -9.61 -5.68
CA SER A 59 -8.59 -9.17 -5.89
C SER A 59 -7.59 -10.24 -5.40
N THR A 60 -6.48 -10.39 -6.13
CA THR A 60 -5.46 -11.41 -5.84
C THR A 60 -4.89 -11.25 -4.43
N ALA A 61 -4.69 -10.00 -3.98
CA ALA A 61 -4.26 -9.68 -2.62
C ALA A 61 -5.25 -10.18 -1.56
N THR A 62 -6.56 -10.00 -1.75
CA THR A 62 -7.59 -10.50 -0.83
C THR A 62 -7.58 -12.04 -0.75
N LYS A 63 -7.36 -12.72 -1.88
CA LYS A 63 -7.31 -14.18 -1.94
C LYS A 63 -6.05 -14.77 -1.31
N GLU A 64 -4.91 -14.11 -1.46
CA GLU A 64 -3.61 -14.56 -0.94
C GLU A 64 -3.42 -14.21 0.54
N ILE A 65 -3.85 -13.01 0.98
CA ILE A 65 -3.64 -12.54 2.37
C ILE A 65 -4.66 -13.17 3.34
N ALA A 66 -5.94 -13.24 2.96
CA ALA A 66 -6.98 -13.76 3.85
C ALA A 66 -7.25 -15.27 3.65
N GLY A 67 -6.52 -15.92 2.73
CA GLY A 67 -6.62 -17.36 2.47
C GLY A 67 -8.07 -17.83 2.26
N PRO A 68 -8.54 -18.91 2.93
CA PRO A 68 -9.91 -19.38 2.79
C PRO A 68 -10.94 -18.36 3.31
N PHE A 69 -10.57 -17.49 4.25
CA PHE A 69 -11.44 -16.46 4.81
C PHE A 69 -11.67 -15.28 3.85
N GLY A 70 -10.73 -15.02 2.93
CA GLY A 70 -10.87 -14.00 1.89
C GLY A 70 -11.90 -14.34 0.79
N LYS A 71 -12.37 -15.60 0.74
CA LYS A 71 -13.33 -16.06 -0.27
C LYS A 71 -14.79 -15.78 0.11
N SER A 72 -15.08 -15.58 1.40
CA SER A 72 -16.45 -15.39 1.89
C SER A 72 -16.47 -14.40 3.06
N ARG A 73 -17.40 -13.44 3.02
CA ARG A 73 -17.61 -12.47 4.11
C ARG A 73 -17.93 -13.14 5.43
N ILE A 74 -18.73 -14.20 5.36
CA ILE A 74 -19.12 -14.97 6.55
C ILE A 74 -17.87 -15.65 7.11
N ALA A 75 -17.00 -16.18 6.25
CA ALA A 75 -15.73 -16.76 6.68
C ALA A 75 -14.80 -15.69 7.30
N ALA A 76 -14.61 -14.53 6.67
CA ALA A 76 -13.83 -13.43 7.24
C ALA A 76 -14.39 -12.93 8.58
N MET A 77 -15.72 -12.84 8.72
CA MET A 77 -16.36 -12.39 9.95
C MET A 77 -16.20 -13.41 11.09
N LEU A 78 -16.48 -14.69 10.81
CA LEU A 78 -16.33 -15.77 11.79
C LEU A 78 -14.87 -15.99 12.16
N GLY A 79 -13.96 -15.97 11.17
CA GLY A 79 -12.52 -16.11 11.37
C GLY A 79 -11.93 -14.93 12.14
N GLY A 80 -12.35 -13.70 11.84
CA GLY A 80 -11.91 -12.50 12.55
C GLY A 80 -12.39 -12.47 14.01
N ALA A 81 -13.67 -12.75 14.25
CA ALA A 81 -14.22 -12.85 15.61
C ALA A 81 -13.57 -13.98 16.42
N ALA A 82 -13.35 -15.15 15.80
CA ALA A 82 -12.67 -16.27 16.43
C ALA A 82 -11.21 -15.94 16.76
N ALA A 83 -10.47 -15.27 15.87
CA ALA A 83 -9.08 -14.87 16.11
C ALA A 83 -8.97 -13.89 17.28
N ILE A 84 -9.86 -12.90 17.37
CA ILE A 84 -9.89 -11.97 18.52
C ILE A 84 -10.21 -12.74 19.81
N TYR A 85 -11.24 -13.58 19.80
CA TYR A 85 -11.61 -14.37 20.98
C TYR A 85 -10.46 -15.29 21.44
N ILE A 86 -9.82 -15.99 20.51
CA ILE A 86 -8.70 -16.90 20.79
C ILE A 86 -7.49 -16.11 21.29
N SER A 87 -7.24 -14.90 20.77
CA SER A 87 -6.09 -14.08 21.18
C SER A 87 -6.04 -13.79 22.69
N ASP A 88 -7.20 -13.74 23.36
CA ASP A 88 -7.31 -13.57 24.81
C ASP A 88 -7.16 -14.90 25.58
N LYS A 89 -7.50 -16.03 24.94
CA LYS A 89 -7.53 -17.36 25.59
C LYS A 89 -6.24 -18.15 25.49
N ILE A 90 -5.36 -17.83 24.55
CA ILE A 90 -4.09 -18.54 24.36
C ILE A 90 -2.93 -17.73 24.93
N ASN A 91 -1.98 -18.39 25.59
CA ASN A 91 -0.74 -17.75 26.04
C ASN A 91 0.41 -18.18 25.11
N LEU A 92 0.39 -17.64 23.90
CA LEU A 92 1.28 -18.07 22.83
C LEU A 92 2.55 -17.22 22.84
N LYS A 93 3.62 -17.76 23.42
CA LYS A 93 4.93 -17.12 23.49
C LYS A 93 5.95 -17.94 22.72
N PHE A 94 6.75 -17.29 21.88
CA PHE A 94 7.86 -17.94 21.15
C PHE A 94 9.10 -17.06 21.26
N ASN A 95 10.21 -17.63 21.74
CA ASN A 95 11.47 -16.90 22.01
C ASN A 95 11.27 -15.60 22.84
N GLY A 96 10.35 -15.62 23.82
CA GLY A 96 10.06 -14.48 24.69
C GLY A 96 9.08 -13.44 24.12
N TYR A 97 8.68 -13.55 22.85
CA TYR A 97 7.70 -12.67 22.22
C TYR A 97 6.29 -13.19 22.41
N ASP A 98 5.36 -12.33 22.80
CA ASP A 98 3.94 -12.63 22.95
C ASP A 98 3.19 -12.41 21.62
N PHE A 99 2.58 -13.47 21.08
CA PHE A 99 1.88 -13.45 19.80
C PHE A 99 0.40 -13.07 19.91
N ARG A 100 -0.13 -12.85 21.11
CA ARG A 100 -1.54 -12.46 21.32
C ARG A 100 -1.91 -11.21 20.53
N LEU A 101 -1.03 -10.20 20.56
CA LEU A 101 -1.22 -8.96 19.82
C LEU A 101 -1.28 -9.21 18.32
N ALA A 102 -0.41 -10.07 17.78
CA ALA A 102 -0.41 -10.40 16.36
C ALA A 102 -1.72 -11.08 15.93
N ILE A 103 -2.22 -12.02 16.73
CA ILE A 103 -3.47 -12.75 16.44
C ILE A 103 -4.69 -11.81 16.55
N MET A 104 -4.69 -10.92 17.55
CA MET A 104 -5.73 -9.89 17.69
C MET A 104 -5.75 -8.95 16.47
N VAL A 105 -4.58 -8.50 16.03
CA VAL A 105 -4.44 -7.64 14.83
C VAL A 105 -4.95 -8.36 13.57
N ILE A 106 -4.59 -9.63 13.38
CA ILE A 106 -5.12 -10.45 12.27
C ILE A 106 -6.65 -10.54 12.35
N GLY A 107 -7.21 -10.76 13.53
CA GLY A 107 -8.67 -10.83 13.73
C GLY A 107 -9.39 -9.53 13.42
N ILE A 108 -8.82 -8.39 13.80
CA ILE A 108 -9.32 -7.05 13.46
C ILE A 108 -9.28 -6.83 11.94
N ILE A 109 -8.18 -7.19 11.28
CA ILE A 109 -8.04 -7.09 9.82
C ILE A 109 -9.13 -7.91 9.10
N LEU A 110 -9.36 -9.15 9.51
CA LEU A 110 -10.40 -10.01 8.93
C LEU A 110 -11.82 -9.44 9.14
N LEU A 111 -12.11 -8.86 10.31
CA LEU A 111 -13.39 -8.19 10.55
C LEU A 111 -13.56 -6.96 9.67
N ILE A 112 -12.54 -6.11 9.54
CA ILE A 112 -12.55 -4.95 8.64
C ILE A 112 -12.84 -5.42 7.20
N MET A 113 -12.18 -6.47 6.73
CA MET A 113 -12.41 -7.06 5.40
C MET A 113 -13.83 -7.61 5.21
N ALA A 114 -14.48 -8.14 6.25
CA ALA A 114 -15.86 -8.64 6.17
C ALA A 114 -16.88 -7.52 5.87
N PHE A 115 -16.61 -6.30 6.33
CA PHE A 115 -17.52 -5.14 6.21
C PHE A 115 -17.15 -4.20 5.05
N ILE A 116 -15.92 -4.21 4.54
CA ILE A 116 -15.54 -3.46 3.33
C ILE A 116 -16.00 -4.23 2.08
N LYS A 117 -17.28 -4.08 1.71
CA LYS A 117 -17.84 -4.63 0.45
C LYS A 117 -18.21 -3.56 -0.57
N HIS A 118 -17.66 -2.36 -0.42
CA HIS A 118 -18.01 -1.21 -1.23
C HIS A 118 -16.78 -0.71 -1.98
N ARG A 119 -16.65 -1.13 -3.25
CA ARG A 119 -15.79 -0.45 -4.24
C ARG A 119 -16.23 1.01 -4.29
N GLY A 120 -15.56 1.86 -3.54
CA GLY A 120 -16.09 3.18 -3.23
C GLY A 120 -15.33 3.91 -2.16
N ILE A 121 -15.28 3.40 -0.93
CA ILE A 121 -14.67 4.14 0.20
C ILE A 121 -13.18 4.33 -0.03
N THR A 122 -12.46 3.25 -0.37
CA THR A 122 -11.01 3.34 -0.55
C THR A 122 -10.62 4.04 -1.86
N HIS A 123 -11.57 4.18 -2.79
CA HIS A 123 -11.42 4.93 -4.04
C HIS A 123 -12.06 6.33 -3.95
N SER A 124 -12.21 6.87 -2.74
CA SER A 124 -12.73 8.21 -2.47
C SER A 124 -11.72 9.07 -1.70
N LEU A 125 -11.97 10.38 -1.65
CA LEU A 125 -11.17 11.32 -0.87
C LEU A 125 -11.21 10.98 0.64
N ILE A 126 -12.34 10.45 1.11
CA ILE A 126 -12.48 9.98 2.50
C ILE A 126 -11.57 8.79 2.75
N GLY A 127 -11.45 7.87 1.79
CA GLY A 127 -10.49 6.76 1.85
C GLY A 127 -9.05 7.24 2.00
N ILE A 128 -8.65 8.25 1.22
CA ILE A 128 -7.31 8.86 1.29
C ILE A 128 -7.08 9.47 2.69
N ILE A 129 -8.01 10.27 3.19
CA ILE A 129 -7.90 10.93 4.51
C ILE A 129 -7.86 9.89 5.63
N ALA A 130 -8.73 8.89 5.58
CA ALA A 130 -8.80 7.82 6.57
C ALA A 130 -7.50 7.00 6.58
N ALA A 131 -6.95 6.67 5.40
CA ALA A 131 -5.70 5.94 5.29
C ALA A 131 -4.52 6.76 5.81
N TRP A 132 -4.45 8.05 5.49
CA TRP A 132 -3.44 8.96 6.05
C TRP A 132 -3.52 9.01 7.58
N TYR A 133 -4.71 9.21 8.15
CA TYR A 133 -4.89 9.26 9.60
C TYR A 133 -4.51 7.94 10.28
N ALA A 134 -4.93 6.81 9.71
CA ALA A 134 -4.61 5.48 10.22
C ALA A 134 -3.09 5.22 10.23
N PHE A 135 -2.40 5.51 9.14
CA PHE A 135 -0.95 5.29 9.05
C PHE A 135 -0.14 6.28 9.91
N ASN A 136 -0.59 7.53 10.05
CA ASN A 136 0.03 8.46 11.00
C ASN A 136 -0.12 7.99 12.45
N THR A 137 -1.31 7.50 12.80
CA THR A 137 -1.57 6.95 14.13
C THR A 137 -0.68 5.73 14.39
N LEU A 138 -0.60 4.81 13.43
CA LEU A 138 0.27 3.63 13.48
C LEU A 138 1.75 4.00 13.67
N GLN A 139 2.26 4.95 12.87
CA GLN A 139 3.62 5.45 12.96
C GLN A 139 3.89 6.18 14.29
N GLY A 140 2.86 6.77 14.88
CA GLY A 140 2.91 7.45 16.18
C GLY A 140 3.09 6.52 17.38
N LEU A 141 2.70 5.23 17.27
CA LEU A 141 2.73 4.27 18.37
C LEU A 141 4.15 4.03 18.88
N THR A 142 4.31 3.95 20.20
CA THR A 142 5.61 3.67 20.85
C THR A 142 6.24 2.38 20.34
N ILE A 143 5.43 1.32 20.15
CA ILE A 143 5.90 0.04 19.63
C ILE A 143 6.44 0.17 18.20
N TYR A 144 5.80 0.97 17.36
CA TYR A 144 6.25 1.22 15.99
C TYR A 144 7.61 1.94 15.98
N LYS A 145 7.73 2.99 16.80
CA LYS A 145 8.98 3.75 16.93
C LYS A 145 10.13 2.90 17.47
N HIS A 146 9.84 1.98 18.38
CA HIS A 146 10.83 1.09 18.97
C HIS A 146 11.35 0.03 18.00
N TYR A 147 10.46 -0.61 17.22
CA TYR A 147 10.84 -1.74 16.35
C TYR A 147 11.10 -1.37 14.90
N ILE A 148 10.42 -0.36 14.35
CA ILE A 148 10.54 0.03 12.94
C ILE A 148 11.24 1.39 12.82
N GLY A 149 10.71 2.43 13.47
CA GLY A 149 11.33 3.78 13.51
C GLY A 149 11.53 4.48 12.16
N ILE A 150 11.14 3.88 11.03
CA ILE A 150 11.30 4.40 9.67
C ILE A 150 9.99 5.06 9.24
N PRO A 151 9.97 6.30 8.71
CA PRO A 151 8.72 6.89 8.22
C PRO A 151 8.13 6.11 7.04
N ILE A 152 6.85 5.73 7.14
CA ILE A 152 6.14 4.97 6.10
C ILE A 152 4.91 5.68 5.54
N VAL A 153 4.43 6.74 6.19
CA VAL A 153 3.21 7.45 5.78
C VAL A 153 3.35 8.01 4.38
N GLU A 154 4.40 8.79 4.11
CA GLU A 154 4.62 9.43 2.81
C GLU A 154 4.74 8.41 1.67
N PRO A 155 5.62 7.38 1.74
CA PRO A 155 5.70 6.38 0.67
C PRO A 155 4.39 5.61 0.47
N PHE A 156 3.68 5.27 1.56
CA PHE A 156 2.37 4.65 1.46
C PHE A 156 1.36 5.56 0.74
N MET A 157 1.30 6.83 1.13
CA MET A 157 0.36 7.78 0.53
C MET A 157 0.65 8.05 -0.94
N VAL A 158 1.93 8.08 -1.36
CA VAL A 158 2.27 8.19 -2.79
C VAL A 158 1.70 7.01 -3.56
N GLY A 159 1.90 5.78 -3.10
CA GLY A 159 1.32 4.59 -3.73
C GLY A 159 -0.21 4.66 -3.81
N TYR A 160 -0.86 5.05 -2.71
CA TYR A 160 -2.32 5.14 -2.61
C TYR A 160 -2.90 6.21 -3.55
N ILE A 161 -2.31 7.41 -3.57
CA ILE A 161 -2.79 8.53 -4.40
C ILE A 161 -2.59 8.20 -5.88
N VAL A 162 -1.44 7.62 -6.23
CA VAL A 162 -1.13 7.23 -7.62
C VAL A 162 -2.05 6.12 -8.10
N HIS A 163 -2.45 5.18 -7.23
CA HIS A 163 -3.48 4.21 -7.53
C HIS A 163 -4.79 4.88 -7.94
N ILE A 164 -5.32 5.79 -7.10
CA ILE A 164 -6.58 6.50 -7.37
C ILE A 164 -6.47 7.35 -8.63
N ALA A 165 -5.34 8.02 -8.84
CA ALA A 165 -5.09 8.78 -10.06
C ALA A 165 -5.11 7.86 -11.28
N ALA A 166 -4.42 6.72 -11.25
CA ALA A 166 -4.42 5.76 -12.34
C ALA A 166 -5.84 5.23 -12.64
N ASP A 167 -6.64 4.98 -11.60
CA ASP A 167 -8.03 4.57 -11.74
C ASP A 167 -8.89 5.70 -12.33
N PHE A 168 -8.63 6.97 -12.02
CA PHE A 168 -9.31 8.11 -12.64
C PHE A 168 -9.07 8.18 -14.17
N PHE A 169 -7.88 7.81 -14.65
CA PHE A 169 -7.54 7.73 -16.08
C PHE A 169 -7.93 6.42 -16.77
N SER A 170 -8.52 5.46 -16.07
CA SER A 170 -8.84 4.13 -16.63
C SER A 170 -10.27 3.69 -16.32
N GLY A 171 -10.54 3.26 -15.08
CA GLY A 171 -11.83 2.74 -14.63
C GLY A 171 -12.79 3.80 -14.09
N GLY A 172 -12.35 5.03 -13.88
CA GLY A 172 -13.01 6.09 -13.12
C GLY A 172 -13.00 5.85 -11.61
N ILE A 173 -13.25 6.88 -10.82
CA ILE A 173 -13.33 6.86 -9.34
C ILE A 173 -14.61 7.52 -8.83
N ALA A 174 -14.99 7.29 -7.57
CA ALA A 174 -16.11 7.94 -6.91
C ALA A 174 -15.59 8.83 -5.75
N PRO A 175 -15.06 10.03 -6.05
CA PRO A 175 -14.26 10.80 -5.08
C PRO A 175 -15.06 11.20 -3.82
N LEU A 176 -16.39 11.31 -3.94
CA LEU A 176 -17.30 11.73 -2.87
C LEU A 176 -18.09 10.55 -2.27
N TYR A 177 -17.71 9.30 -2.55
CA TYR A 177 -18.31 8.14 -1.89
C TYR A 177 -17.98 8.16 -0.38
N PRO A 178 -18.94 7.86 0.53
CA PRO A 178 -20.25 7.25 0.28
C PRO A 178 -21.40 8.23 0.00
N PHE A 179 -21.19 9.54 0.14
CA PHE A 179 -22.23 10.56 -0.01
C PHE A 179 -22.75 10.66 -1.45
N VAL A 180 -21.85 10.63 -2.43
CA VAL A 180 -22.18 10.65 -3.86
C VAL A 180 -21.56 9.44 -4.54
N LYS A 181 -22.43 8.59 -5.10
CA LYS A 181 -22.02 7.35 -5.79
C LYS A 181 -21.62 7.57 -7.26
N LYS A 182 -21.81 8.79 -7.78
CA LYS A 182 -21.46 9.15 -9.17
C LYS A 182 -19.95 8.98 -9.37
N ARG A 183 -19.59 8.22 -10.41
CA ARG A 183 -18.19 8.04 -10.79
C ARG A 183 -17.79 9.08 -11.83
N ILE A 184 -16.60 9.62 -11.69
CA ILE A 184 -15.95 10.49 -12.66
C ILE A 184 -14.75 9.78 -13.25
N LYS A 185 -14.47 10.06 -14.53
CA LYS A 185 -13.37 9.49 -15.28
C LYS A 185 -12.81 10.58 -16.18
N PHE A 186 -11.50 10.57 -16.40
CA PHE A 186 -10.89 11.46 -17.37
C PHE A 186 -11.37 11.16 -18.80
N PRO A 187 -11.59 12.17 -19.66
CA PRO A 187 -12.09 11.96 -21.03
C PRO A 187 -11.20 11.04 -21.88
N VAL A 188 -9.88 11.07 -21.64
CA VAL A 188 -8.91 10.19 -22.30
C VAL A 188 -8.61 9.00 -21.39
N SER A 189 -8.92 7.79 -21.86
CA SER A 189 -8.71 6.56 -21.09
C SER A 189 -7.41 5.88 -21.49
N ILE A 190 -6.59 5.52 -20.50
CA ILE A 190 -5.42 4.66 -20.68
C ILE A 190 -5.89 3.20 -20.58
N LYS A 191 -5.56 2.38 -21.59
CA LYS A 191 -5.82 0.93 -21.56
C LYS A 191 -4.66 0.22 -20.88
N THR A 192 -4.95 -0.57 -19.87
CA THR A 192 -3.96 -1.43 -19.19
C THR A 192 -3.90 -2.84 -19.77
N GLY A 193 -2.82 -3.56 -19.46
CA GLY A 193 -2.53 -4.90 -19.96
C GLY A 193 -1.78 -4.93 -21.29
N GLY A 194 -1.41 -3.75 -21.81
CA GLY A 194 -0.63 -3.61 -23.04
C GLY A 194 0.85 -3.99 -22.88
N ILE A 195 1.58 -3.88 -23.99
CA ILE A 195 3.03 -4.15 -24.02
C ILE A 195 3.79 -3.22 -23.07
N LEU A 196 3.37 -1.94 -23.00
CA LEU A 196 3.98 -0.95 -22.10
C LEU A 196 3.89 -1.36 -20.62
N ASP A 197 2.72 -1.84 -20.16
CA ASP A 197 2.57 -2.37 -18.79
C ASP A 197 3.55 -3.51 -18.51
N LYS A 198 3.70 -4.45 -19.45
CA LYS A 198 4.59 -5.60 -19.30
C LYS A 198 6.05 -5.17 -19.25
N LEU A 199 6.47 -4.23 -20.11
CA LEU A 199 7.82 -3.70 -20.11
C LEU A 199 8.11 -2.93 -18.81
N LEU A 200 7.19 -2.07 -18.39
CA LEU A 200 7.34 -1.28 -17.17
C LEU A 200 7.48 -2.19 -15.94
N ILE A 201 6.65 -3.23 -15.82
CA ILE A 201 6.76 -4.22 -14.73
C ILE A 201 8.10 -4.99 -14.81
N ARG A 202 8.51 -5.42 -16.00
CA ARG A 202 9.73 -6.24 -16.20
C ARG A 202 11.01 -5.48 -15.84
N TYR A 203 11.09 -4.19 -16.15
CA TYR A 203 12.28 -3.38 -15.93
C TYR A 203 12.23 -2.53 -14.65
N LEU A 204 11.13 -2.58 -13.89
CA LEU A 204 10.96 -1.79 -12.66
C LEU A 204 12.10 -1.99 -11.67
N ALA A 205 12.46 -3.24 -11.36
CA ALA A 205 13.52 -3.53 -10.40
C ALA A 205 14.88 -2.94 -10.83
N LEU A 206 15.20 -3.04 -12.13
CA LEU A 206 16.40 -2.46 -12.71
C LEU A 206 16.38 -0.93 -12.64
N PHE A 207 15.25 -0.31 -12.99
CA PHE A 207 15.05 1.13 -12.88
C PHE A 207 15.26 1.64 -11.45
N LEU A 208 14.64 0.98 -10.46
CA LEU A 208 14.81 1.32 -9.04
C LEU A 208 16.27 1.18 -8.58
N ALA A 209 16.98 0.15 -9.04
CA ALA A 209 18.39 -0.06 -8.72
C ALA A 209 19.27 1.06 -9.30
N ILE A 210 19.06 1.42 -10.58
CA ILE A 210 19.81 2.50 -11.24
C ILE A 210 19.58 3.84 -10.53
N VAL A 211 18.32 4.20 -10.25
CA VAL A 211 17.98 5.45 -9.56
C VAL A 211 18.65 5.53 -8.19
N ARG A 212 18.61 4.42 -7.43
CA ARG A 212 19.28 4.34 -6.13
C ARG A 212 20.80 4.51 -6.26
N MET A 213 21.44 3.87 -7.24
CA MET A 213 22.88 3.98 -7.48
C MET A 213 23.29 5.41 -7.81
N LEU A 214 22.56 6.09 -8.71
CA LEU A 214 22.82 7.49 -9.08
C LEU A 214 22.67 8.44 -7.88
N ASN A 215 21.70 8.18 -7.02
CA ASN A 215 21.51 8.99 -5.82
C ASN A 215 22.66 8.81 -4.81
N MET A 216 23.13 7.57 -4.63
CA MET A 216 24.30 7.28 -3.78
C MET A 216 25.58 7.95 -4.31
N SER A 217 25.83 7.91 -5.63
CA SER A 217 27.02 8.52 -6.22
C SER A 217 27.03 10.04 -6.04
N ASN A 218 25.89 10.71 -6.22
CA ASN A 218 25.78 12.17 -6.04
C ASN A 218 26.10 12.60 -4.60
N LYS A 219 25.67 11.83 -3.61
CA LYS A 219 25.99 12.09 -2.20
C LYS A 219 27.47 11.89 -1.89
N LEU A 220 28.08 10.84 -2.43
CA LEU A 220 29.51 10.58 -2.25
C LEU A 220 30.34 11.74 -2.80
N MET A 221 30.01 12.22 -4.00
CA MET A 221 30.67 13.38 -4.62
C MET A 221 30.49 14.66 -3.77
N ALA A 222 29.28 14.94 -3.29
CA ALA A 222 29.02 16.09 -2.42
C ALA A 222 29.77 16.03 -1.08
N PHE A 223 29.96 14.83 -0.52
CA PHE A 223 30.73 14.62 0.70
C PHE A 223 32.23 14.84 0.49
N VAL A 224 32.78 14.32 -0.62
CA VAL A 224 34.21 14.51 -0.98
C VAL A 224 34.51 15.99 -1.20
N VAL A 225 33.68 16.71 -1.96
CA VAL A 225 33.87 18.15 -2.23
C VAL A 225 33.78 19.00 -0.96
N ARG A 226 33.01 18.60 0.06
CA ARG A 226 32.94 19.33 1.33
C ARG A 226 34.12 19.10 2.27
N LYS A 227 34.93 18.07 2.02
CA LYS A 227 36.06 17.67 2.88
C LYS A 227 37.44 17.97 2.29
N GLY A 228 37.53 18.33 1.01
CA GLY A 228 38.73 18.85 0.36
C GLY A 228 38.71 20.37 0.33
#